data_AF-A0A1G2CGC0-F1
#
_entry.id   AF-A0A1G2CGC0-F1
#
_cell.length_a   1.000
_cell.length_b   1.000
_cell.length_c   1.000
_cell.angle_alpha   90.00
_cell.angle_beta   90.00
_cell.angle_gamma   90.00
#
_symmetry.space_group_name_H-M   'P 1'
#
loop_
_entity.id
_entity.type
_entity.pdbx_description
1 polymer ?
#
loop_
_entity_poly.entity_id
_entity_poly.type
_entity_poly.pdbx_seq_one_letter_code
_entity_poly.pdbx_strand_id
1 'polypeptide(L)'
;MPIFLDRHDKKLVQRVLDSIETAFKKANMPAAVAKRITVVAVRYRNKGKAAAIRRHPFRGICEASGRHLKKEDAHLDELNSEKGYDEKVRWVCPKANNSGRRSCGKC
;
A
#
# COMPACT_ATOMS: atom_id res chain seq x y z
N MET A 1 40.48 -19.58 -36.17
CA MET A 1 39.47 -20.53 -36.73
C MET A 1 38.11 -20.17 -36.16
N PRO A 2 37.05 -20.05 -36.97
CA PRO A 2 35.70 -19.85 -36.45
C PRO A 2 35.26 -21.11 -35.68
N ILE A 3 34.82 -20.92 -34.44
CA ILE A 3 34.27 -22.00 -33.60
C ILE A 3 32.83 -22.22 -34.05
N PHE A 4 32.55 -23.35 -34.69
CA PHE A 4 31.20 -23.75 -35.05
C PHE A 4 30.54 -24.43 -33.85
N LEU A 5 29.67 -23.69 -33.17
CA LEU A 5 28.86 -24.24 -32.07
C LEU A 5 27.81 -25.18 -32.65
N ASP A 6 27.74 -26.39 -32.09
CA ASP A 6 26.69 -27.33 -32.44
C ASP A 6 25.33 -26.88 -31.89
N ARG A 7 24.26 -27.65 -32.17
CA ARG A 7 22.91 -27.30 -31.72
C ARG A 7 22.76 -27.33 -30.21
N HIS A 8 23.50 -28.20 -29.52
CA HIS A 8 23.46 -28.32 -28.06
C HIS A 8 24.15 -27.12 -27.42
N ASP A 9 25.34 -26.79 -27.89
CA ASP A 9 26.15 -25.66 -27.43
C ASP A 9 25.43 -24.33 -27.63
N LYS A 10 24.76 -24.14 -28.79
CA LYS A 10 23.94 -22.95 -29.05
C LYS A 10 22.83 -22.75 -28.04
N LYS A 11 22.16 -23.83 -27.60
CA LYS A 11 21.10 -23.73 -26.58
C LYS A 11 21.67 -23.36 -25.22
N LEU A 12 22.84 -23.89 -24.89
CA LEU A 12 23.52 -23.63 -23.63
C LEU A 12 23.96 -22.16 -23.55
N VAL A 13 24.55 -21.64 -24.63
CA VAL A 13 24.90 -20.22 -24.78
C VAL A 13 23.65 -19.33 -24.67
N GLN A 14 22.55 -19.68 -25.34
CA GLN A 14 21.31 -18.91 -25.27
C GLN A 14 20.76 -18.82 -23.83
N ARG A 15 20.77 -19.94 -23.10
CA ARG A 15 20.32 -20.01 -21.70
C ARG A 15 21.10 -19.04 -20.79
N VAL A 16 22.41 -18.93 -21.02
CA VAL A 16 23.28 -18.03 -20.27
C VAL A 16 22.98 -16.57 -20.63
N LEU A 17 22.81 -16.26 -21.91
CA LEU A 17 22.44 -14.92 -22.38
C LEU A 17 21.10 -14.45 -21.79
N ASP A 18 20.08 -15.31 -21.81
CA ASP A 18 18.76 -15.01 -21.23
C ASP A 18 18.85 -14.73 -19.72
N SER A 19 19.74 -15.44 -19.02
CA SER A 19 19.96 -15.27 -17.58
C SER A 19 20.66 -13.95 -17.26
N ILE A 20 21.66 -13.57 -18.07
CA ILE A 20 22.36 -12.28 -17.96
C ILE A 20 21.39 -11.13 -18.25
N GLU A 21 20.59 -11.22 -19.30
CA GLU A 21 19.60 -10.20 -19.65
C GLU A 21 18.55 -10.04 -18.54
N THR A 22 18.07 -11.16 -17.97
CA THR A 22 17.16 -11.15 -16.84
C THR A 22 17.78 -10.49 -15.61
N ALA A 23 19.07 -10.72 -15.35
CA ALA A 23 19.80 -10.08 -14.26
C ALA A 23 19.90 -8.56 -14.46
N PHE A 24 20.22 -8.09 -15.67
CA PHE A 24 20.23 -6.66 -16.00
C PHE A 24 18.84 -6.01 -15.85
N LYS A 25 17.79 -6.66 -16.35
CA LYS A 25 16.39 -6.18 -16.19
C LYS A 25 15.96 -6.14 -14.73
N LYS A 26 16.43 -7.09 -13.91
CA LYS A 26 16.18 -7.13 -12.45
C LYS A 26 17.05 -6.16 -11.65
N ALA A 27 18.21 -5.75 -12.15
CA ALA A 27 19.10 -4.82 -11.44
C ALA A 27 18.45 -3.43 -11.29
N ASN A 28 17.69 -2.99 -12.30
CA ASN A 28 16.89 -1.77 -12.27
C ASN A 28 15.41 -2.13 -12.04
N MET A 29 15.01 -2.54 -10.83
CA MET A 29 13.60 -2.82 -10.48
C MET A 29 12.90 -1.57 -9.87
N PRO A 30 12.50 -0.55 -10.65
CA PRO A 30 11.82 0.64 -10.15
C PRO A 30 10.48 0.28 -9.50
N ALA A 31 9.81 -0.78 -9.95
CA ALA A 31 8.57 -1.25 -9.33
C ALA A 31 8.80 -1.80 -7.90
N ALA A 32 9.91 -2.53 -7.67
CA ALA A 32 10.24 -3.02 -6.33
C ALA A 32 10.66 -1.87 -5.41
N VAL A 33 11.39 -0.88 -5.94
CA VAL A 33 11.76 0.35 -5.24
C VAL A 33 10.52 1.17 -4.89
N ALA A 34 9.63 1.43 -5.86
CA ALA A 34 8.36 2.13 -5.66
C ALA A 34 7.51 1.43 -4.60
N LYS A 35 7.38 0.10 -4.67
CA LYS A 35 6.67 -0.69 -3.65
C LYS A 35 7.29 -0.52 -2.26
N ARG A 36 8.62 -0.52 -2.15
CA ARG A 36 9.32 -0.27 -0.87
C ARG A 36 9.06 1.14 -0.35
N ILE A 37 9.13 2.16 -1.21
CA ILE A 37 8.83 3.55 -0.87
C ILE A 37 7.38 3.67 -0.37
N THR A 38 6.41 3.09 -1.08
CA THR A 38 5.00 3.09 -0.66
C THR A 38 4.82 2.42 0.70
N VAL A 39 5.47 1.27 0.95
CA VAL A 39 5.40 0.60 2.25
C VAL A 39 5.99 1.47 3.37
N VAL A 40 7.13 2.12 3.13
CA VAL A 40 7.75 3.02 4.11
C VAL A 40 6.88 4.25 4.38
N ALA A 41 6.34 4.88 3.33
CA ALA A 41 5.44 6.02 3.44
C ALA A 41 4.17 5.67 4.23
N VAL A 42 3.54 4.52 3.94
CA VAL A 42 2.36 4.03 4.68
C VAL A 42 2.70 3.74 6.14
N ARG A 43 3.85 3.14 6.44
CA ARG A 43 4.29 2.91 7.82
C ARG A 43 4.50 4.21 8.57
N TYR A 44 5.17 5.18 7.95
CA TYR A 44 5.45 6.47 8.57
C TYR A 44 4.16 7.24 8.86
N ARG A 45 3.26 7.30 7.87
CA ARG A 45 1.91 7.88 8.04
C ARG A 45 1.16 7.26 9.20
N ASN A 46 1.21 5.92 9.34
CA ASN A 46 0.48 5.21 10.40
C ASN A 46 1.13 5.24 11.80
N LYS A 47 2.34 5.79 11.99
CA LYS A 47 3.00 5.81 13.32
C LYS A 47 2.15 6.51 14.39
N GLY A 48 1.48 7.61 14.04
CA GLY A 48 0.63 8.38 14.96
C GLY A 48 -0.74 7.77 15.21
N LYS A 49 -1.14 6.75 14.44
CA LYS A 49 -2.53 6.24 14.44
C LYS A 49 -2.95 5.71 15.81
N ALA A 50 -2.11 4.91 16.46
CA ALA A 50 -2.43 4.35 17.77
C ALA A 50 -2.59 5.45 18.85
N ALA A 51 -1.74 6.49 18.81
CA ALA A 51 -1.85 7.63 19.71
C ALA A 51 -3.11 8.46 19.41
N ALA A 52 -3.45 8.66 18.14
CA ALA A 52 -4.66 9.35 17.73
C ALA A 52 -5.93 8.61 18.15
N ILE A 53 -5.97 7.28 18.06
CA ILE A 53 -7.09 6.47 18.56
C ILE A 53 -7.29 6.65 20.08
N ARG A 54 -6.19 6.77 20.86
CA ARG A 54 -6.29 7.02 22.30
C ARG A 54 -6.81 8.43 22.60
N ARG A 55 -6.36 9.44 21.85
CA ARG A 55 -6.78 10.84 22.01
C ARG A 55 -8.21 11.09 21.52
N HIS A 56 -8.64 10.36 20.49
CA HIS A 56 -9.94 10.47 19.85
C HIS A 56 -10.65 9.11 19.83
N PRO A 57 -11.20 8.66 20.97
CA PRO A 57 -11.84 7.36 21.06
C PRO A 57 -13.12 7.29 20.22
N PHE A 58 -13.36 6.14 19.61
CA PHE A 58 -14.55 5.91 18.79
C PHE A 58 -15.84 5.97 19.62
N ARG A 59 -16.83 6.74 19.13
CA ARG A 59 -18.10 7.00 19.83
C ARG A 59 -19.30 6.26 19.25
N GLY A 60 -19.10 5.26 18.38
CA GLY A 60 -20.21 4.51 17.77
C GLY A 60 -20.91 5.24 16.62
N ILE A 61 -20.34 6.33 16.12
CA ILE A 61 -20.92 7.14 15.04
C ILE A 61 -19.88 7.42 13.96
N CYS A 62 -20.34 7.52 12.72
CA CYS A 62 -19.58 8.07 11.61
C CYS A 62 -19.66 9.60 11.67
N GLU A 63 -18.55 10.26 11.95
CA GLU A 63 -18.46 11.72 12.06
C GLU A 63 -18.65 12.44 10.73
N ALA A 64 -18.53 11.73 9.60
CA ALA A 64 -18.83 12.30 8.28
C ALA A 64 -20.33 12.33 7.96
N SER A 65 -21.12 11.40 8.49
CA SER A 65 -22.55 11.26 8.15
C SER A 65 -23.51 11.41 9.32
N GLY A 66 -23.00 11.45 10.56
CA GLY A 66 -23.78 11.44 11.79
C GLY A 66 -24.48 10.11 12.11
N ARG A 67 -24.33 9.08 11.25
CA ARG A 67 -25.04 7.80 11.41
C ARG A 67 -24.31 6.85 12.35
N HIS A 68 -25.06 5.95 12.97
CA HIS A 68 -24.49 4.86 13.77
C HIS A 68 -23.53 4.02 12.91
N LEU A 69 -22.39 3.67 13.50
CA LEU A 69 -21.33 2.92 12.86
C LEU A 69 -20.87 1.81 13.79
N LYS A 70 -20.82 0.58 13.26
CA LYS A 70 -20.25 -0.55 13.99
C LYS A 70 -18.75 -0.36 14.13
N LYS A 71 -18.21 -0.78 15.28
CA LYS A 71 -16.77 -0.68 15.57
C LYS A 71 -15.90 -1.41 14.55
N GLU A 72 -16.38 -2.54 14.03
CA GLU A 72 -15.71 -3.33 12.98
C GLU A 72 -15.52 -2.57 11.67
N ASP A 73 -16.41 -1.62 11.39
CA ASP A 73 -16.39 -0.80 10.18
C ASP A 73 -15.88 0.62 10.49
N ALA A 74 -15.33 0.87 11.67
CA ALA A 74 -14.83 2.19 12.06
C ALA A 74 -13.39 2.40 11.58
N HIS A 75 -13.22 3.32 10.63
CA HIS A 75 -11.91 3.76 10.14
C HIS A 75 -11.59 5.14 10.70
N LEU A 76 -10.39 5.29 11.24
CA LEU A 76 -9.86 6.62 11.59
C LEU A 76 -9.31 7.27 10.31
N ASP A 77 -9.88 8.41 9.95
CA ASP A 77 -9.56 9.21 8.77
C ASP A 77 -8.86 10.51 9.17
N GLU A 78 -7.90 10.91 8.36
CA GLU A 78 -7.09 12.11 8.56
C GLU A 78 -7.70 13.25 7.74
N LEU A 79 -8.10 14.33 8.38
CA LEU A 79 -8.66 15.49 7.64
C LEU A 79 -7.56 16.23 6.85
N ASN A 80 -6.34 16.22 7.36
CA ASN A 80 -5.18 16.81 6.71
C ASN A 80 -4.15 15.73 6.37
N SER A 81 -4.10 15.35 5.08
CA SER A 81 -3.23 14.26 4.61
C SER A 81 -1.74 14.56 4.73
N GLU A 82 -1.33 15.83 4.76
CA GLU A 82 0.09 16.21 4.87
C GLU A 82 0.63 16.03 6.29
N LYS A 83 -0.23 16.25 7.29
CA LYS A 83 0.13 16.19 8.72
C LYS A 83 -0.31 14.91 9.42
N GLY A 84 -1.08 14.07 8.73
CA GLY A 84 -1.39 12.72 9.20
C GLY A 84 -2.28 12.68 10.44
N TYR A 85 -2.03 11.67 11.28
CA TYR A 85 -2.76 11.46 12.55
C TYR A 85 -2.29 12.37 13.70
N ASP A 86 -1.39 13.32 13.46
CA ASP A 86 -0.94 14.26 14.49
C ASP A 86 -1.93 15.42 14.69
N GLU A 87 -2.76 15.71 13.68
CA GLU A 87 -3.80 16.74 13.70
C GLU A 87 -5.22 16.17 13.92
N LYS A 88 -6.24 16.91 13.48
CA LYS A 88 -7.65 16.53 13.55
C LYS A 88 -7.89 15.26 12.73
N VAL A 89 -8.51 14.31 13.40
CA VAL A 89 -8.94 13.02 12.85
C VAL A 89 -10.44 12.86 13.04
N ARG A 90 -11.05 11.97 12.28
CA ARG A 90 -12.47 11.65 12.40
C ARG A 90 -12.72 10.16 12.21
N TRP A 91 -13.71 9.61 12.90
CA TRP A 91 -14.16 8.24 12.67
C TRP A 91 -15.19 8.18 11.55
N VAL A 92 -14.95 7.35 10.55
CA VAL A 92 -15.79 7.24 9.35
C VAL A 92 -15.97 5.80 8.91
N CYS A 93 -17.02 5.52 8.15
CA CYS A 93 -17.23 4.22 7.52
C CYS A 93 -16.28 4.02 6.31
N PRO A 94 -16.08 2.77 5.84
CA PRO A 94 -15.17 2.48 4.73
C PRO A 94 -15.53 3.23 3.44
N LYS A 95 -16.84 3.40 3.18
CA LYS A 95 -17.34 4.18 2.04
C LYS A 95 -16.93 5.65 2.11
N ALA A 96 -17.02 6.27 3.28
CA ALA A 96 -16.66 7.68 3.48
C ALA A 96 -15.14 7.91 3.50
N ASN A 97 -14.37 6.90 3.88
CA ASN A 97 -12.90 6.88 3.82
C ASN A 97 -12.36 6.56 2.42
N ASN A 98 -13.20 6.12 1.48
CA ASN A 98 -12.79 5.50 0.22
C ASN A 98 -11.91 4.24 0.39
N SER A 99 -12.01 3.53 1.52
CA SER A 99 -11.29 2.27 1.77
C SER A 99 -12.09 1.01 1.44
N GLY A 100 -13.41 1.14 1.21
CA GLY A 100 -14.25 -0.02 0.94
C GLY A 100 -15.71 0.33 0.66
N ARG A 101 -16.52 -0.72 0.44
CA ARG A 101 -17.95 -0.57 0.07
C ARG A 101 -18.91 -0.52 1.26
N ARG A 102 -18.48 -0.96 2.46
CA ARG A 102 -19.34 -0.98 3.65
C ARG A 102 -19.67 0.46 4.10
N SER A 103 -20.89 0.66 4.59
CA SER A 103 -21.39 1.97 4.98
C SER A 103 -21.97 1.98 6.39
N CYS A 104 -21.94 3.15 7.03
CA CYS A 104 -22.67 3.41 8.28
C CYS A 104 -24.18 3.44 8.00
N GLY A 105 -24.90 2.40 8.41
CA GLY A 105 -26.34 2.24 8.16
C GLY A 105 -26.64 1.74 6.74
N LYS A 106 -27.53 2.44 6.02
CA LYS A 106 -27.81 2.23 4.58
C LYS A 106 -27.24 3.40 3.77
N CYS A 107 -25.92 3.50 3.60
CA CYS A 107 -25.37 4.40 2.56
C CYS A 107 -25.01 3.62 1.31
#